data_AF-A0A3Q7XWH2-F1
#
_entry.id   AF-A0A3Q7XWH2-F1
#
_cell.length_a   1.000
_cell.length_b   1.000
_cell.length_c   1.000
_cell.angle_alpha   90.00
_cell.angle_beta   90.00
_cell.angle_gamma   90.00
#
_symmetry.space_group_name_H-M   'P 1'
#
loop_
_entity.id
_entity.type
_entity.pdbx_description
1 polymer ?
#
loop_
_entity_poly.entity_id
_entity_poly.type
_entity_poly.pdbx_seq_one_letter_code
_entity_poly.pdbx_strand_id
1 'polypeptide(L)'
;MRKKPAIGYIYAAMIKAKEDIRKAFNEQASKYIDVFAIIDERWECQLHHPLHDAGYYLNSKYFYSKPEIENDPILVGGLHLCIETLSESHQMSDMTTAQLAEYKIANGLFGLGGAIRQRTTLDPAEWWKTYGAQTSLLQLLALKC
;
A
#
# COMPACT_ATOMS: atom_id res chain seq x y z
N MET A 1 -12.05 -9.75 -19.48
CA MET A 1 -11.73 -8.57 -18.66
C MET A 1 -10.87 -9.01 -17.48
N ARG A 2 -9.57 -8.64 -17.45
CA ARG A 2 -8.75 -8.84 -16.24
C ARG A 2 -9.28 -7.88 -15.17
N LYS A 3 -9.69 -8.38 -14.00
CA LYS A 3 -9.99 -7.53 -12.83
C LYS A 3 -8.71 -6.77 -12.50
N LYS A 4 -8.80 -5.44 -12.39
CA LYS A 4 -7.68 -4.60 -11.95
C LYS A 4 -7.27 -5.03 -10.53
N PRO A 5 -5.97 -5.08 -10.18
CA PRO A 5 -5.57 -5.39 -8.81
C PRO A 5 -6.17 -4.35 -7.86
N ALA A 6 -7.12 -4.76 -7.03
CA ALA A 6 -7.81 -3.90 -6.07
C ALA A 6 -7.06 -3.82 -4.72
N ILE A 7 -6.00 -4.61 -4.56
CA ILE A 7 -5.32 -4.87 -3.29
C ILE A 7 -4.80 -3.58 -2.66
N GLY A 8 -4.15 -2.70 -3.43
CA GLY A 8 -3.68 -1.39 -2.96
C GLY A 8 -4.78 -0.40 -2.50
N TYR A 9 -6.06 -0.78 -2.59
CA TYR A 9 -7.18 -0.03 -2.03
C TYR A 9 -7.89 -0.75 -0.87
N ILE A 10 -7.66 -2.04 -0.62
CA ILE A 10 -8.38 -2.81 0.41
C ILE A 10 -8.06 -2.28 1.80
N TYR A 11 -6.77 -2.07 2.11
CA TYR A 11 -6.37 -1.48 3.39
C TYR A 11 -6.96 -0.08 3.59
N ALA A 12 -6.96 0.73 2.52
CA ALA A 12 -7.55 2.06 2.55
C ALA A 12 -9.07 2.04 2.79
N ALA A 13 -9.77 1.06 2.20
CA ALA A 13 -11.19 0.86 2.40
C ALA A 13 -11.50 0.42 3.85
N MET A 14 -10.65 -0.42 4.45
CA MET A 14 -10.76 -0.80 5.86
C MET A 14 -10.61 0.42 6.78
N ILE A 15 -9.57 1.25 6.57
CA ILE A 15 -9.42 2.51 7.32
C ILE A 15 -10.67 3.39 7.16
N LYS A 16 -11.16 3.55 5.92
CA LYS A 16 -12.32 4.40 5.64
C LYS A 16 -13.58 3.87 6.31
N ALA A 17 -13.80 2.56 6.31
CA ALA A 17 -14.95 1.93 6.96
C ALA A 17 -14.95 2.19 8.47
N LYS A 18 -13.80 2.01 9.14
CA LYS A 18 -13.66 2.33 10.56
C LYS A 18 -13.90 3.81 10.84
N GLU A 19 -13.36 4.70 10.02
CA GLU A 19 -13.57 6.14 10.15
C GLU A 19 -15.04 6.55 9.98
N ASP A 20 -15.77 5.91 9.06
CA ASP A 20 -17.19 6.17 8.84
C ASP A 20 -18.05 5.68 10.01
N ILE A 21 -17.72 4.52 10.59
CA ILE A 21 -18.37 4.01 11.80
C ILE A 21 -18.12 4.98 12.97
N ARG A 22 -16.86 5.42 13.16
CA ARG A 22 -16.49 6.39 14.19
C ARG A 22 -17.34 7.66 14.09
N LYS A 23 -17.47 8.19 12.88
CA LYS A 23 -18.29 9.39 12.59
C LYS A 23 -19.78 9.15 12.80
N ALA A 24 -20.31 8.00 12.38
CA ALA A 24 -21.72 7.65 12.56
C ALA A 24 -22.13 7.61 14.05
N PHE A 25 -21.18 7.31 14.94
CA PHE A 25 -21.38 7.32 16.39
C PHE A 25 -20.92 8.62 17.08
N ASN A 26 -20.77 9.73 16.33
CA ASN A 26 -20.35 11.04 16.83
C ASN A 26 -19.04 10.96 17.65
N GLU A 27 -18.11 10.11 17.22
CA GLU A 27 -16.80 9.93 17.86
C GLU A 27 -16.86 9.43 19.32
N GLN A 28 -18.03 8.95 19.78
CA GLN A 28 -18.18 8.41 21.12
C GLN A 28 -17.67 6.97 21.19
N ALA A 29 -16.42 6.81 21.62
CA ALA A 29 -15.69 5.53 21.65
C ALA A 29 -16.47 4.35 22.24
N SER A 30 -17.20 4.57 23.33
CA SER A 30 -18.00 3.53 23.98
C SER A 30 -19.08 2.91 23.09
N LYS A 31 -19.44 3.53 21.96
CA LYS A 31 -20.44 3.03 21.01
C LYS A 31 -19.87 2.18 19.88
N TYR A 32 -18.57 2.25 19.61
CA TYR A 32 -17.96 1.56 18.47
C TYR A 32 -16.75 0.71 18.82
N ILE A 33 -16.25 0.75 20.05
CA ILE A 33 -15.08 -0.03 20.47
C ILE A 33 -15.28 -1.54 20.27
N ASP A 34 -16.46 -2.07 20.65
CA ASP A 34 -16.79 -3.49 20.46
C ASP A 34 -16.96 -3.85 18.98
N VAL A 35 -17.51 -2.91 18.19
CA VAL A 35 -17.62 -3.07 16.73
C VAL A 35 -16.23 -3.14 16.09
N PHE A 36 -15.31 -2.29 16.54
CA PHE A 36 -13.92 -2.31 16.05
C PHE A 36 -13.23 -3.60 16.43
N ALA A 37 -13.39 -4.09 17.66
CA ALA A 37 -12.82 -5.36 18.08
C ALA A 37 -13.27 -6.53 17.18
N ILE A 38 -14.56 -6.58 16.81
CA ILE A 38 -15.09 -7.59 15.87
C ILE A 38 -14.49 -7.40 14.47
N ILE A 39 -14.39 -6.17 13.98
CA ILE A 39 -13.78 -5.89 12.67
C ILE A 39 -12.31 -6.29 12.65
N ASP A 40 -11.56 -5.98 13.71
CA ASP A 40 -10.16 -6.30 13.86
C ASP A 40 -9.91 -7.80 13.92
N GLU A 41 -10.70 -8.53 14.71
CA GLU A 41 -10.64 -9.99 14.76
C GLU A 41 -10.90 -10.60 13.37
N ARG A 42 -11.91 -10.11 12.65
CA ARG A 42 -12.22 -10.60 11.30
C ARG A 42 -11.17 -10.21 10.27
N TRP A 43 -10.60 -9.02 10.41
CA TRP A 43 -9.48 -8.59 9.58
C TRP A 43 -8.32 -9.55 9.77
N GLU A 44 -7.78 -9.69 10.98
CA GLU A 44 -6.62 -10.54 11.25
C GLU A 44 -6.85 -12.02 10.91
N CYS A 45 -8.04 -12.57 11.18
CA CYS A 45 -8.28 -14.00 10.96
C CYS A 45 -8.60 -14.39 9.50
N GLN A 46 -9.15 -13.48 8.69
CA GLN A 46 -9.75 -13.87 7.40
C GLN A 46 -9.34 -12.99 6.22
N LEU A 47 -9.02 -11.72 6.45
CA LEU A 47 -8.88 -10.73 5.39
C LEU A 47 -7.52 -10.04 5.39
N HIS A 48 -6.76 -10.09 6.47
CA HIS A 48 -5.46 -9.49 6.56
C HIS A 48 -4.46 -10.36 5.81
N HIS A 49 -3.76 -9.74 4.86
CA HIS A 49 -2.69 -10.37 4.12
C HIS A 49 -1.60 -9.33 3.93
N PRO A 50 -0.32 -9.68 4.06
CA PRO A 50 0.80 -8.76 3.80
C PRO A 50 0.73 -8.04 2.44
N LEU A 51 0.00 -8.62 1.47
CA LEU A 51 -0.24 -8.02 0.16
C LEU A 51 -1.08 -6.75 0.27
N HIS A 52 -2.03 -6.69 1.21
CA HIS A 52 -2.86 -5.51 1.45
C HIS A 52 -2.02 -4.36 2.01
N ASP A 53 -1.10 -4.65 2.92
CA ASP A 53 -0.17 -3.68 3.50
C ASP A 53 0.81 -3.18 2.43
N ALA A 54 1.46 -4.10 1.72
CA ALA A 54 2.38 -3.78 0.64
C ALA A 54 1.71 -2.98 -0.48
N GLY A 55 0.50 -3.39 -0.89
CA GLY A 55 -0.27 -2.70 -1.91
C GLY A 55 -0.65 -1.28 -1.49
N TYR A 56 -1.02 -1.08 -0.23
CA TYR A 56 -1.32 0.25 0.30
C TYR A 56 -0.06 1.13 0.38
N TYR A 57 1.06 0.57 0.84
CA TYR A 57 2.36 1.24 0.90
C TYR A 57 2.85 1.65 -0.49
N LEU A 58 2.69 0.79 -1.49
CA LEU A 58 3.12 1.05 -2.87
C LEU A 58 2.09 1.84 -3.69
N ASN A 59 0.95 2.23 -3.10
CA ASN A 59 -0.02 3.07 -3.77
C ASN A 59 0.43 4.54 -3.72
N SER A 60 0.86 5.08 -4.86
CA SER A 60 1.40 6.43 -4.97
C SER A 60 0.43 7.53 -4.51
N LYS A 61 -0.88 7.29 -4.60
CA LYS A 61 -1.88 8.21 -4.03
C LYS A 61 -1.73 8.33 -2.53
N TYR A 62 -1.58 7.21 -1.82
CA TYR A 62 -1.56 7.18 -0.36
C TYR A 62 -0.17 7.49 0.17
N PHE A 63 0.86 6.79 -0.29
CA PHE A 63 2.23 6.94 0.19
C PHE A 63 2.70 8.39 0.18
N TYR A 64 2.57 9.08 -0.96
CA TYR A 64 3.06 10.46 -1.09
C TYR A 64 2.14 11.53 -0.49
N SER A 65 0.93 11.18 -0.04
CA SER A 65 0.02 12.13 0.62
C SER A 65 -0.06 11.96 2.13
N LYS A 66 0.47 10.86 2.66
CA LYS A 66 0.37 10.46 4.06
C LYS A 66 1.75 10.11 4.63
N PRO A 67 2.45 11.09 5.24
CA PRO A 67 3.79 10.88 5.78
C PRO A 67 3.88 9.74 6.81
N GLU A 68 2.79 9.44 7.51
CA GLU A 68 2.71 8.37 8.49
C GLU A 68 2.94 6.97 7.91
N ILE A 69 2.67 6.76 6.61
CA ILE A 69 2.80 5.45 5.97
C ILE A 69 4.26 4.98 5.94
N GLU A 70 5.21 5.88 5.71
CA GLU A 70 6.60 5.50 5.43
C GLU A 70 7.23 4.71 6.59
N ASN A 71 6.87 5.08 7.82
CA ASN A 71 7.43 4.55 9.06
C ASN A 71 6.42 3.72 9.88
N ASP A 72 5.24 3.42 9.33
CA ASP A 72 4.26 2.57 10.01
C ASP A 72 4.80 1.13 10.13
N PRO A 73 4.95 0.57 11.34
CA PRO A 73 5.59 -0.72 11.53
C PRO A 73 4.79 -1.88 10.92
N ILE A 74 3.46 -1.78 10.84
CA ILE A 74 2.60 -2.81 10.25
C ILE A 74 2.79 -2.78 8.73
N LEU A 75 2.71 -1.60 8.13
CA LEU A 75 2.83 -1.46 6.68
C LEU A 75 4.25 -1.79 6.19
N VAL A 76 5.27 -1.34 6.92
CA VAL A 76 6.67 -1.65 6.60
C VAL A 76 6.93 -3.15 6.77
N GLY A 77 6.41 -3.78 7.83
CA GLY A 77 6.55 -5.21 8.05
C GLY A 77 5.87 -6.04 6.95
N GLY A 78 4.62 -5.72 6.61
CA GLY A 78 3.89 -6.40 5.53
C GLY A 78 4.56 -6.26 4.16
N LEU A 79 5.10 -5.07 3.86
CA LEU A 79 5.88 -4.85 2.64
C LEU A 79 7.13 -5.75 2.57
N HIS A 80 7.94 -5.80 3.63
CA HIS A 80 9.17 -6.61 3.62
C HIS A 80 8.85 -8.10 3.55
N LEU A 81 7.82 -8.56 4.23
CA LEU A 81 7.37 -9.94 4.12
C LEU A 81 6.94 -10.30 2.68
N CYS A 82 6.27 -9.37 1.99
CA CYS A 82 5.96 -9.53 0.57
C CYS A 82 7.22 -9.55 -0.31
N ILE A 83 8.19 -8.67 -0.05
CA ILE A 83 9.47 -8.66 -0.78
C ILE A 83 10.17 -10.02 -0.63
N GLU A 84 10.31 -10.53 0.60
CA GLU A 84 10.95 -11.81 0.88
C GLU A 84 10.21 -12.98 0.23
N THR A 85 8.88 -12.99 0.31
CA THR A 85 8.06 -14.10 -0.18
C THR A 85 7.95 -14.13 -1.71
N LEU A 86 7.92 -12.98 -2.37
CA LEU A 86 7.68 -12.86 -3.81
C LEU A 86 8.96 -12.73 -4.65
N SER A 87 10.11 -12.56 -4.01
CA SER A 87 11.42 -12.60 -4.66
C SER A 87 11.90 -14.04 -4.83
N GLU A 88 12.50 -14.36 -5.97
CA GLU A 88 12.99 -15.73 -6.24
C GLU A 88 14.36 -16.00 -5.59
N SER A 89 15.03 -14.96 -5.06
CA SER A 89 16.31 -15.07 -4.35
C SER A 89 16.52 -13.93 -3.36
N HIS A 90 17.39 -14.15 -2.37
CA HIS A 90 17.80 -13.10 -1.42
C HIS A 90 18.40 -11.88 -2.12
N GLN A 91 19.19 -12.10 -3.18
CA GLN A 91 19.76 -10.99 -3.97
C GLN A 91 18.65 -10.12 -4.60
N MET A 92 17.57 -10.73 -5.12
CA MET A 92 16.45 -9.96 -5.66
C MET A 92 15.66 -9.24 -4.56
N SER A 93 15.53 -9.83 -3.38
CA SER A 93 14.94 -9.18 -2.21
C SER A 93 15.73 -7.92 -1.83
N ASP A 94 17.06 -8.03 -1.73
CA ASP A 94 17.95 -6.91 -1.42
C ASP A 94 17.88 -5.80 -2.48
N MET A 95 17.89 -6.17 -3.76
CA MET A 95 17.77 -5.22 -4.86
C MET A 95 16.40 -4.54 -4.90
N THR A 96 15.31 -5.25 -4.60
CA THR A 96 13.96 -4.68 -4.49
C THR A 96 13.89 -3.67 -3.36
N THR A 97 14.52 -3.99 -2.22
CA THR A 97 14.61 -3.12 -1.05
C THR A 97 15.44 -1.86 -1.37
N ALA A 98 16.53 -1.99 -2.13
CA ALA A 98 17.30 -0.84 -2.60
C ALA A 98 16.46 0.06 -3.55
N GLN A 99 15.73 -0.53 -4.48
CA GLN A 99 14.82 0.20 -5.37
C GLN A 99 13.69 0.92 -4.63
N LEU A 100 13.27 0.41 -3.47
CA LEU A 100 12.28 1.07 -2.62
C LEU A 100 12.77 2.45 -2.15
N ALA A 101 14.05 2.62 -1.89
CA ALA A 101 14.61 3.92 -1.47
C ALA A 101 14.38 5.01 -2.53
N GLU A 102 14.51 4.66 -3.82
CA GLU A 102 14.25 5.56 -4.95
C GLU A 102 12.78 5.99 -5.01
N TYR A 103 11.85 5.05 -4.76
CA TYR A 103 10.43 5.35 -4.68
C TYR A 103 10.14 6.31 -3.52
N LYS A 104 10.67 6.04 -2.32
CA LYS A 104 10.42 6.86 -1.12
C LYS A 104 10.73 8.34 -1.34
N ILE A 105 11.88 8.63 -1.92
CA ILE A 105 12.33 10.01 -2.17
C ILE A 105 11.83 10.58 -3.51
N ALA A 106 10.97 9.85 -4.23
CA ALA A 106 10.48 10.18 -5.57
C ALA A 106 11.62 10.51 -6.56
N ASN A 107 12.69 9.72 -6.56
CA ASN A 107 13.80 9.94 -7.47
C ASN A 107 13.45 9.53 -8.92
N GLY A 108 14.23 10.03 -9.87
CA GLY A 108 14.15 9.62 -11.28
C GLY A 108 12.77 9.83 -11.88
N LEU A 109 12.21 8.79 -12.52
CA LEU A 109 10.90 8.86 -13.16
C LEU A 109 9.76 9.20 -12.20
N PHE A 110 9.87 8.86 -10.91
CA PHE A 110 8.85 9.16 -9.91
C PHE A 110 8.78 10.66 -9.55
N GLY A 111 9.86 11.39 -9.79
CA GLY A 111 9.98 12.83 -9.53
C GLY A 111 9.56 13.69 -10.71
N LEU A 112 9.25 13.09 -11.87
CA LEU A 112 8.76 13.85 -13.02
C LEU A 112 7.46 14.56 -12.68
N GLY A 113 7.29 15.78 -13.19
CA GLY A 113 6.06 16.56 -12.95
C GLY A 113 4.79 15.83 -13.42
N GLY A 114 4.89 14.98 -14.46
CA GLY A 114 3.80 14.09 -14.88
C GLY A 114 3.47 13.04 -13.82
N ALA A 115 4.49 12.34 -13.31
CA ALA A 115 4.34 11.32 -12.27
C ALA A 115 3.67 11.88 -11.03
N ILE A 116 4.10 13.07 -10.57
CA ILE A 116 3.53 13.75 -9.40
C ILE A 116 2.04 14.09 -9.62
N ARG A 117 1.70 14.74 -10.74
CA ARG A 117 0.30 15.10 -11.03
C ARG A 117 -0.60 13.88 -11.16
N GLN A 118 -0.04 12.75 -11.61
CA GLN A 118 -0.81 11.55 -11.90
C GLN A 118 -0.91 10.56 -10.75
N ARG A 119 -0.28 10.81 -9.60
CA ARG A 119 -0.36 9.94 -8.40
C ARG A 119 -1.79 9.63 -7.97
N THR A 120 -2.70 10.58 -8.15
CA THR A 120 -4.10 10.46 -7.72
C THR A 120 -5.09 10.23 -8.85
N THR A 121 -4.67 10.44 -10.11
CA THR A 121 -5.54 10.36 -11.28
C THR A 121 -5.39 9.05 -12.05
N LEU A 122 -4.19 8.44 -12.02
CA LEU A 122 -3.99 7.11 -12.57
C LEU A 122 -4.32 6.04 -11.54
N ASP A 123 -4.80 4.91 -12.06
CA ASP A 123 -4.85 3.67 -11.28
C ASP A 123 -3.42 3.27 -10.86
N PRO A 124 -3.19 2.76 -9.63
CA PRO A 124 -1.86 2.43 -9.13
C PRO A 124 -1.07 1.53 -10.07
N ALA A 125 -1.70 0.50 -10.63
CA ALA A 125 -1.03 -0.41 -11.55
C ALA A 125 -0.59 0.31 -12.84
N GLU A 126 -1.39 1.27 -13.32
CA GLU A 126 -1.05 2.05 -14.50
C GLU A 126 0.03 3.09 -14.21
N TRP A 127 -0.01 3.71 -13.03
CA TRP A 127 1.03 4.62 -12.58
C TRP A 127 2.38 3.90 -12.49
N TRP A 128 2.40 2.69 -11.91
CA TRP A 128 3.60 1.86 -11.84
C TRP A 128 4.12 1.44 -13.21
N LYS A 129 3.25 1.05 -14.15
CA LYS A 129 3.68 0.77 -15.54
C LYS A 129 4.30 1.98 -16.23
N THR A 130 3.77 3.17 -15.96
CA THR A 130 4.21 4.41 -16.60
C THR A 130 5.54 4.93 -16.04
N TYR A 131 5.71 4.87 -14.72
CA TYR A 131 6.82 5.55 -14.02
C TYR A 131 7.79 4.61 -13.28
N GLY A 132 7.47 3.33 -13.15
CA GLY A 132 8.29 2.34 -12.42
C GLY A 132 9.43 1.72 -13.20
N ALA A 133 9.69 2.13 -14.45
CA ALA A 133 10.65 1.44 -15.33
C ALA A 133 12.11 1.45 -14.80
N GLN A 134 12.49 2.44 -14.00
CA GLN A 134 13.83 2.52 -13.38
C GLN A 134 13.98 1.63 -12.14
N THR A 135 12.87 1.08 -11.62
CA THR A 135 12.82 0.22 -10.45
C THR A 135 12.05 -1.05 -10.79
N SER A 136 12.57 -1.82 -11.76
CA SER A 136 11.87 -2.95 -12.38
C SER A 136 11.42 -4.05 -11.40
N LEU A 137 12.20 -4.35 -10.36
CA LEU A 137 11.85 -5.37 -9.36
C LEU A 137 10.74 -4.86 -8.45
N LEU A 138 10.85 -3.61 -8.00
CA LEU A 138 9.82 -2.96 -7.20
C LEU A 138 8.52 -2.76 -8.00
N GLN A 139 8.63 -2.42 -9.29
CA GLN A 139 7.49 -2.35 -10.21
C GLN A 139 6.79 -3.71 -10.32
N LEU A 140 7.55 -4.80 -10.47
CA LEU A 140 6.97 -6.14 -10.53
C LEU A 140 6.25 -6.50 -9.23
N LEU A 141 6.83 -6.16 -8.08
CA LEU A 141 6.20 -6.34 -6.77
C LEU A 141 4.89 -5.55 -6.69
N ALA A 142 4.93 -4.25 -7.01
CA ALA A 142 3.75 -3.37 -6.95
C ALA A 142 2.61 -3.84 -7.86
N LEU A 143 2.92 -4.50 -8.98
CA LEU A 143 1.91 -5.06 -9.89
C LEU A 143 1.36 -6.43 -9.43
N LYS A 144 2.06 -7.11 -8.50
CA LYS A 144 1.59 -8.34 -7.83
C LYS A 144 0.77 -8.03 -6.56
N CYS A 145 0.96 -6.85 -5.98
CA CYS A 145 0.20 -6.32 -4.84
C CYS A 145 -1.04 -5.51 -5.27
#